data_AF-A0A956HMR2-F1
#
_entry.id   AF-A0A956HMR2-F1
#
_cell.length_a   1.000
_cell.length_b   1.000
_cell.length_c   1.000
_cell.angle_alpha   90.00
_cell.angle_beta   90.00
_cell.angle_gamma   90.00
#
_symmetry.space_group_name_H-M   'P 1'
#
loop_
_entity.id
_entity.type
_entity.pdbx_description
1 polymer ?
#
loop_
_entity_poly.entity_id
_entity_poly.type
_entity_poly.pdbx_seq_one_letter_code
_entity_poly.pdbx_strand_id
1 'polypeptide(L)'
;MSRAGNPAADVAACHVAINSRQIRFPAASFLRRLVYWWWIVPRVQWDLADLDYQLYTFEIFHTDWRAKLAHYVTIPAITFFSMAFLAQFHVGAPLLNGALAYAAALALLHLGWCRRLGKLTLWVVTVGALLLLWLLATAWHDWAAIDGPWYRSTRLYANPLLWVYLFSLAETLSHAFEPVPPYASGSDRFVSGGEFMRAGGLYRLAGVVGAPTTYTIVSFASNLHLFPTLMQRLLASTGHDRAYVRSVERLAARQWESGQPVIHRVPEAELR
;
A
#
# COMPACT_ATOMS: atom_id res chain seq x y z
N MET A 1 13.53 14.06 48.18
CA MET A 1 13.37 14.94 47.01
C MET A 1 13.82 14.17 45.77
N SER A 2 12.89 13.57 45.03
CA SER A 2 13.24 12.88 43.78
C SER A 2 13.40 13.94 42.68
N ARG A 3 14.49 13.87 41.92
CA ARG A 3 14.68 14.73 40.75
C ARG A 3 13.66 14.27 39.70
N ALA A 4 12.69 15.12 39.38
CA ALA A 4 11.87 14.94 38.21
C ALA A 4 12.79 14.93 36.98
N GLY A 5 13.05 13.74 36.43
CA GLY A 5 13.81 13.57 35.20
C GLY A 5 13.13 14.33 34.07
N ASN A 6 13.91 14.97 33.21
CA ASN A 6 13.40 15.67 32.05
C ASN A 6 12.85 14.63 31.04
N PRO A 7 11.52 14.49 30.86
CA PRO A 7 10.95 13.46 30.01
C PRO A 7 11.40 13.58 28.55
N ALA A 8 11.82 14.77 28.10
CA ALA A 8 12.37 14.96 26.75
C ALA A 8 13.75 14.28 26.57
N ALA A 9 14.55 14.19 27.64
CA ALA A 9 15.86 13.54 27.59
C ALA A 9 15.75 12.01 27.55
N ASP A 10 14.78 11.44 28.27
CA ASP A 10 14.53 10.00 28.28
C ASP A 10 13.94 9.49 26.95
N VAL A 11 13.10 10.30 26.28
CA VAL A 11 12.63 10.00 24.92
C VAL A 11 13.79 10.04 23.93
N ALA A 12 14.66 11.07 23.99
CA ALA A 12 15.83 11.15 23.11
C ALA A 12 16.78 9.96 23.31
N ALA A 13 17.03 9.53 24.55
CA ALA A 13 17.88 8.38 24.87
C ALA A 13 17.27 7.05 24.38
N CYS A 14 15.94 6.87 24.50
CA CYS A 14 15.24 5.69 24.01
C CYS A 14 15.29 5.59 22.47
N HIS A 15 15.14 6.72 21.76
CA HIS A 15 15.25 6.78 20.31
C HIS A 15 16.68 6.49 19.81
N VAL A 16 17.73 6.85 20.55
CA VAL A 16 19.12 6.55 20.20
C VAL A 16 19.46 5.06 20.42
N ALA A 17 18.95 4.44 21.49
CA ALA A 17 19.20 3.03 21.77
C ALA A 17 18.53 2.08 20.75
N ILE A 18 17.30 2.39 20.31
CA ILE A 18 16.58 1.61 19.28
C ILE A 18 17.23 1.78 17.89
N ASN A 19 17.81 2.96 17.60
CA ASN A 19 18.46 3.25 16.31
C ASN A 19 19.89 2.68 16.18
N SER A 20 20.56 2.31 17.28
CA SER A 20 21.97 1.85 17.21
C SER A 20 22.18 0.46 16.62
N ARG A 21 21.12 -0.37 16.52
CA ARG A 21 21.09 -1.51 15.59
C ARG A 21 20.69 -1.01 14.20
N GLN A 22 21.43 -0.03 13.69
CA GLN A 22 21.39 0.31 12.28
C GLN A 22 21.57 -0.99 11.53
N ILE A 23 20.54 -1.41 10.79
CA ILE A 23 20.66 -2.44 9.79
C ILE A 23 21.57 -1.82 8.73
N ARG A 24 22.88 -1.85 8.96
CA ARG A 24 23.85 -1.76 7.88
C ARG A 24 23.47 -2.94 7.01
N PHE A 25 22.77 -2.67 5.91
CA PHE A 25 22.46 -3.73 4.96
C PHE A 25 23.83 -4.26 4.52
N PRO A 26 24.28 -5.45 4.98
CA PRO A 26 25.52 -6.03 4.46
C PRO A 26 25.32 -6.07 2.95
N ALA A 27 26.32 -5.61 2.18
CA ALA A 27 26.23 -5.41 0.73
C ALA A 27 25.26 -6.41 0.12
N ALA A 28 24.00 -5.99 -0.02
CA ALA A 28 22.93 -6.98 -0.14
C ALA A 28 23.16 -7.72 -1.44
N SER A 29 23.11 -9.07 -1.39
CA SER A 29 23.26 -9.88 -2.58
C SER A 29 22.34 -9.35 -3.67
N PHE A 30 22.77 -9.45 -4.92
CA PHE A 30 22.01 -8.95 -6.09
C PHE A 30 20.53 -9.35 -6.04
N LEU A 31 20.26 -10.61 -5.67
CA LEU A 31 18.92 -11.16 -5.48
C LEU A 31 18.10 -10.41 -4.42
N ARG A 32 18.71 -10.08 -3.28
CA ARG A 32 18.02 -9.36 -2.21
C ARG A 32 17.66 -7.94 -2.63
N ARG A 33 18.54 -7.24 -3.38
CA ARG A 33 18.23 -5.92 -3.95
C ARG A 33 17.09 -6.00 -4.97
N LEU A 34 17.11 -7.03 -5.81
CA LEU A 34 16.07 -7.26 -6.79
C LEU A 34 14.71 -7.50 -6.11
N VAL A 35 14.67 -8.31 -5.04
CA VAL A 35 13.45 -8.51 -4.24
C VAL A 35 12.98 -7.19 -3.59
N TYR A 36 13.87 -6.39 -2.99
CA TYR A 36 13.48 -5.12 -2.38
C TYR A 36 12.95 -4.10 -3.38
N TRP A 37 13.43 -4.12 -4.63
CA TRP A 37 12.89 -3.27 -5.69
C TRP A 37 11.44 -3.59 -6.02
N TRP A 38 11.05 -4.85 -5.92
CA TRP A 38 9.72 -5.30 -6.31
C TRP A 38 8.70 -5.02 -5.21
N TRP A 39 9.11 -5.17 -3.95
CA TRP A 39 8.18 -5.07 -2.84
C TRP A 39 8.08 -3.69 -2.21
N ILE A 40 8.99 -2.76 -2.56
CA ILE A 40 9.22 -1.39 -2.05
C ILE A 40 9.33 -1.32 -0.51
N VAL A 41 8.33 -1.81 0.21
CA VAL A 41 8.28 -1.98 1.66
C VAL A 41 7.88 -3.43 1.97
N PRO A 42 8.81 -4.39 2.02
CA PRO A 42 8.42 -5.80 2.11
C PRO A 42 7.51 -6.15 3.28
N ARG A 43 7.66 -5.45 4.42
CA ARG A 43 6.79 -5.70 5.58
C ARG A 43 5.32 -5.46 5.29
N VAL A 44 4.92 -4.43 4.54
CA VAL A 44 3.48 -4.19 4.30
C VAL A 44 2.83 -5.32 3.52
N GLN A 45 3.63 -6.10 2.80
CA GLN A 45 3.19 -7.12 1.86
C GLN A 45 2.93 -8.47 2.53
N TRP A 46 3.59 -8.74 3.67
CA TRP A 46 3.34 -9.95 4.48
C TRP A 46 2.63 -9.65 5.81
N ASP A 47 2.72 -8.41 6.32
CA ASP A 47 2.04 -7.97 7.54
C ASP A 47 0.77 -7.18 7.22
N LEU A 48 -0.19 -7.89 6.63
CA LEU A 48 -1.45 -7.31 6.16
C LEU A 48 -2.33 -6.76 7.31
N ALA A 49 -2.03 -7.12 8.56
CA ALA A 49 -2.79 -6.72 9.74
C ALA A 49 -2.27 -5.45 10.44
N ASP A 50 -1.08 -4.95 10.07
CA ASP A 50 -0.50 -3.73 10.65
C ASP A 50 -0.88 -2.48 9.82
N LEU A 51 -2.16 -2.12 9.87
CA LEU A 51 -2.69 -0.96 9.17
C LEU A 51 -2.15 0.38 9.71
N ASP A 52 -1.69 0.43 10.97
CA ASP A 52 -0.99 1.59 11.52
C ASP A 52 0.31 1.82 10.72
N TYR A 53 1.08 0.75 10.51
CA TYR A 53 2.29 0.78 9.69
C TYR A 53 1.98 1.03 8.20
N GLN A 54 0.90 0.49 7.66
CA GLN A 54 0.51 0.74 6.27
C GLN A 54 0.09 2.19 6.04
N LEU A 55 -0.67 2.80 6.95
CA LEU A 55 -1.02 4.22 6.84
C LEU A 55 0.23 5.10 7.00
N TYR A 56 1.10 4.78 7.95
CA TYR A 56 2.38 5.49 8.12
C TYR A 56 3.26 5.41 6.88
N THR A 57 3.41 4.21 6.31
CA THR A 57 4.19 4.01 5.08
C THR A 57 3.53 4.71 3.90
N PHE A 58 2.19 4.70 3.80
CA PHE A 58 1.47 5.50 2.82
C PHE A 58 1.81 6.99 2.94
N GLU A 59 1.81 7.57 4.15
CA GLU A 59 2.15 9.00 4.33
C GLU A 59 3.61 9.32 4.02
N ILE A 60 4.57 8.46 4.40
CA ILE A 60 6.00 8.75 4.23
C ILE A 60 6.50 8.49 2.80
N PHE A 61 5.88 7.56 2.07
CA PHE A 61 6.27 7.25 0.68
C PHE A 61 5.51 8.08 -0.37
N HIS A 62 4.47 8.80 0.03
CA HIS A 62 3.71 9.66 -0.85
C HIS A 62 3.68 11.06 -0.27
N THR A 63 4.68 11.87 -0.56
CA THR A 63 4.74 13.26 -0.09
C THR A 63 4.08 14.22 -1.08
N ASP A 64 4.08 13.89 -2.37
CA ASP A 64 3.45 14.65 -3.44
C ASP A 64 1.96 14.30 -3.58
N TRP A 65 1.13 15.32 -3.74
CA TRP A 65 -0.32 15.15 -3.87
C TRP A 65 -0.72 14.40 -5.14
N ARG A 66 0.09 14.46 -6.22
CA ARG A 66 -0.15 13.75 -7.48
C ARG A 66 -0.05 12.25 -7.28
N ALA A 67 0.95 11.79 -6.54
CA ALA A 67 1.08 10.38 -6.19
C ALA A 67 -0.11 9.93 -5.34
N LYS A 68 -0.49 10.70 -4.31
CA LYS A 68 -1.69 10.40 -3.51
C LYS A 68 -2.96 10.33 -4.35
N LEU A 69 -3.18 11.31 -5.22
CA LEU A 69 -4.34 11.34 -6.12
C LEU A 69 -4.37 10.13 -7.05
N ALA A 70 -3.23 9.77 -7.64
CA ALA A 70 -3.12 8.58 -8.46
C ALA A 70 -3.59 7.35 -7.67
N HIS A 71 -3.07 7.13 -6.46
CA HIS A 71 -3.44 6.01 -5.59
C HIS A 71 -4.93 6.01 -5.22
N TYR A 72 -5.52 7.17 -4.92
CA TYR A 72 -6.97 7.29 -4.66
C TYR A 72 -7.83 6.84 -5.84
N VAL A 73 -7.32 6.93 -7.07
CA VAL A 73 -8.03 6.51 -8.29
C VAL A 73 -7.67 5.07 -8.68
N THR A 74 -6.38 4.75 -8.68
CA THR A 74 -5.86 3.47 -9.19
C THR A 74 -6.17 2.32 -8.26
N ILE A 75 -6.06 2.45 -6.93
CA ILE A 75 -6.34 1.33 -6.02
C ILE A 75 -7.80 0.85 -6.13
N PRO A 76 -8.84 1.71 -6.10
CA PRO A 76 -10.21 1.27 -6.33
C PRO A 76 -10.42 0.68 -7.73
N ALA A 77 -9.81 1.27 -8.77
CA ALA A 77 -9.91 0.77 -10.14
C ALA A 77 -9.25 -0.61 -10.31
N ILE A 78 -8.05 -0.81 -9.79
CA ILE A 78 -7.37 -2.11 -9.79
C ILE A 78 -8.22 -3.11 -9.01
N THR A 79 -8.70 -2.76 -7.81
CA THR A 79 -9.58 -3.62 -7.00
C THR A 79 -10.84 -4.03 -7.77
N PHE A 80 -11.48 -3.08 -8.46
CA PHE A 80 -12.63 -3.33 -9.32
C PHE A 80 -12.32 -4.31 -10.46
N PHE A 81 -11.27 -4.06 -11.25
CA PHE A 81 -10.93 -4.94 -12.37
C PHE A 81 -10.38 -6.30 -11.92
N SER A 82 -9.70 -6.36 -10.77
CA SER A 82 -9.37 -7.62 -10.09
C SER A 82 -10.62 -8.41 -9.74
N MET A 83 -11.64 -7.78 -9.16
CA MET A 83 -12.94 -8.42 -8.90
C MET A 83 -13.63 -8.82 -10.21
N ALA A 84 -13.58 -8.00 -11.26
CA ALA A 84 -14.18 -8.33 -12.55
C ALA A 84 -13.52 -9.55 -13.21
N PHE A 85 -12.20 -9.69 -13.06
CA PHE A 85 -11.48 -10.91 -13.44
C PHE A 85 -11.93 -12.10 -12.59
N LEU A 86 -12.06 -11.93 -11.26
CA LEU A 86 -12.44 -13.03 -10.37
C LEU A 86 -13.92 -13.43 -10.49
N ALA A 87 -14.77 -12.57 -11.02
CA ALA A 87 -16.20 -12.82 -11.22
C ALA A 87 -16.46 -14.03 -12.12
N GLN A 88 -15.57 -14.35 -13.05
CA GLN A 88 -15.73 -15.51 -13.94
C GLN A 88 -15.70 -16.87 -13.22
N PHE A 89 -15.14 -16.93 -11.99
CA PHE A 89 -15.01 -18.17 -11.22
C PHE A 89 -16.26 -18.40 -10.35
N HIS A 90 -17.29 -19.00 -10.93
CA HIS A 90 -18.58 -19.24 -10.28
C HIS A 90 -18.64 -20.57 -9.52
N VAL A 91 -19.37 -20.58 -8.39
CA VAL A 91 -19.69 -21.77 -7.60
C VAL A 91 -21.22 -21.87 -7.49
N GLY A 92 -21.84 -22.48 -8.50
CA GLY A 92 -23.27 -22.81 -8.52
C GLY A 92 -24.24 -21.66 -8.83
N ALA A 93 -23.89 -20.39 -8.55
CA ALA A 93 -24.72 -19.23 -8.88
C ALA A 93 -23.88 -18.03 -9.36
N PRO A 94 -24.42 -17.14 -10.24
CA PRO A 94 -23.69 -15.98 -10.76
C PRO A 94 -23.10 -15.05 -9.68
N LEU A 95 -23.85 -14.84 -8.59
CA LEU A 95 -23.39 -13.99 -7.48
C LEU A 95 -22.44 -14.73 -6.52
N LEU A 96 -22.40 -16.06 -6.55
CA LEU A 96 -21.46 -16.85 -5.74
C LEU A 96 -20.20 -17.10 -6.57
N ASN A 97 -19.37 -16.06 -6.69
CA ASN A 97 -18.19 -16.08 -7.53
C ASN A 97 -16.89 -15.72 -6.78
N GLY A 98 -15.76 -15.85 -7.46
CA GLY A 98 -14.44 -15.53 -6.91
C GLY A 98 -14.32 -14.08 -6.43
N ALA A 99 -15.07 -13.15 -7.01
CA ALA A 99 -15.08 -11.75 -6.58
C ALA A 99 -15.74 -11.57 -5.20
N LEU A 100 -16.84 -12.28 -4.93
CA LEU A 100 -17.45 -12.33 -3.60
C LEU A 100 -16.49 -12.94 -2.57
N ALA A 101 -15.82 -14.05 -2.93
CA ALA A 101 -14.84 -14.69 -2.07
C ALA A 101 -13.68 -13.74 -1.72
N TYR A 102 -13.19 -12.97 -2.70
CA TYR A 102 -12.16 -11.94 -2.50
C TYR A 102 -12.64 -10.81 -1.57
N ALA A 103 -13.85 -10.28 -1.79
CA ALA A 103 -14.45 -9.27 -0.91
C ALA A 103 -14.61 -9.77 0.53
N ALA A 104 -15.07 -11.02 0.70
CA ALA A 104 -15.24 -11.65 2.01
C ALA A 104 -13.90 -11.87 2.74
N ALA A 105 -12.88 -12.35 2.02
CA ALA A 105 -11.54 -12.53 2.57
C ALA A 105 -10.98 -11.20 3.10
N LEU A 106 -11.14 -10.12 2.33
CA LEU A 106 -10.76 -8.77 2.76
C LEU A 106 -11.54 -8.29 3.98
N ALA A 107 -12.86 -8.44 3.96
CA ALA A 107 -13.71 -8.08 5.10
C ALA A 107 -13.26 -8.77 6.40
N LEU A 108 -12.96 -10.07 6.33
CA LEU A 108 -12.50 -10.84 7.49
C LEU A 108 -11.11 -10.41 7.97
N LEU A 109 -10.18 -10.18 7.04
CA LEU A 109 -8.83 -9.70 7.34
C LEU A 109 -8.86 -8.38 8.12
N HIS A 110 -9.71 -7.44 7.70
CA HIS A 110 -9.80 -6.12 8.36
C HIS A 110 -10.64 -6.11 9.64
N LEU A 111 -11.52 -7.10 9.84
CA LEU A 111 -12.37 -7.17 11.03
C LEU A 111 -11.53 -7.28 12.31
N GLY A 112 -10.51 -8.15 12.31
CA GLY A 112 -9.64 -8.35 13.47
C GLY A 112 -8.92 -7.06 13.88
N TRP A 113 -8.45 -6.30 12.89
CA TRP A 113 -7.78 -5.02 13.11
C TRP A 113 -8.74 -3.93 13.60
N CYS A 114 -9.87 -3.73 12.92
CA CYS A 114 -10.86 -2.73 13.32
C CYS A 114 -11.39 -3.01 14.73
N ARG A 115 -11.52 -4.28 15.14
CA ARG A 115 -11.84 -4.66 16.53
C ARG A 115 -10.74 -4.24 17.50
N ARG A 116 -9.47 -4.55 17.20
CA ARG A 116 -8.31 -4.18 18.05
C ARG A 116 -8.23 -2.67 18.30
N LEU A 117 -8.51 -1.85 17.28
CA LEU A 117 -8.45 -0.39 17.38
C LEU A 117 -9.78 0.27 17.80
N GLY A 118 -10.86 -0.49 18.00
CA GLY A 118 -12.18 0.07 18.26
C GLY A 118 -12.78 0.86 17.08
N LYS A 119 -12.34 0.59 15.85
CA LYS A 119 -12.72 1.29 14.60
C LYS A 119 -13.73 0.51 13.76
N LEU A 120 -14.82 0.04 14.37
CA LEU A 120 -15.84 -0.73 13.64
C LEU A 120 -16.53 0.08 12.54
N THR A 121 -16.65 1.40 12.67
CA THR A 121 -17.19 2.27 11.61
C THR A 121 -16.37 2.17 10.32
N LEU A 122 -15.03 2.17 10.42
CA LEU A 122 -14.16 1.98 9.26
C LEU A 122 -14.37 0.60 8.63
N TRP A 123 -14.54 -0.43 9.44
CA TRP A 123 -14.84 -1.77 8.92
C TRP A 123 -16.14 -1.77 8.11
N VAL A 124 -17.23 -1.23 8.67
CA VAL A 124 -18.53 -1.16 8.00
C VAL A 124 -18.44 -0.42 6.66
N VAL A 125 -17.77 0.74 6.64
CA VAL A 125 -17.60 1.54 5.41
C VAL A 125 -16.76 0.80 4.38
N THR A 126 -15.66 0.16 4.81
CA THR A 126 -14.80 -0.63 3.92
C THR A 126 -15.56 -1.81 3.32
N VAL A 127 -16.32 -2.55 4.13
CA VAL A 127 -17.16 -3.66 3.65
C VAL A 127 -18.24 -3.17 2.70
N GLY A 128 -18.92 -2.07 3.03
CA GLY A 128 -19.91 -1.47 2.13
C GLY A 128 -19.32 -1.10 0.77
N ALA A 129 -18.13 -0.50 0.74
CA ALA A 129 -17.42 -0.18 -0.49
C ALA A 129 -16.99 -1.44 -1.27
N LEU A 130 -16.47 -2.47 -0.59
CA LEU A 130 -16.11 -3.74 -1.22
C LEU A 130 -17.31 -4.45 -1.84
N LEU A 131 -18.45 -4.46 -1.17
CA LEU A 131 -19.69 -5.06 -1.69
C LEU A 131 -20.21 -4.30 -2.92
N LEU A 132 -20.14 -2.96 -2.90
CA LEU A 132 -20.50 -2.16 -4.07
C LEU A 132 -19.56 -2.46 -5.25
N LEU A 133 -18.25 -2.50 -5.02
CA LEU A 133 -17.27 -2.86 -6.05
C LEU A 133 -17.52 -4.26 -6.61
N TRP A 134 -17.82 -5.24 -5.75
CA TRP A 134 -18.16 -6.60 -6.16
C TRP A 134 -19.38 -6.66 -7.07
N LEU A 135 -20.47 -5.98 -6.70
CA LEU A 135 -21.70 -5.91 -7.51
C LEU A 135 -21.43 -5.27 -8.87
N LEU A 136 -20.75 -4.13 -8.89
CA LEU A 136 -20.42 -3.42 -10.13
C LEU A 136 -19.47 -4.22 -11.02
N ALA A 137 -18.49 -4.91 -10.42
CA ALA A 137 -17.52 -5.71 -11.15
C ALA A 137 -18.15 -6.97 -11.76
N THR A 138 -19.07 -7.61 -11.03
CA THR A 138 -19.86 -8.74 -11.56
C THR A 138 -20.75 -8.28 -12.70
N ALA A 139 -21.46 -7.15 -12.54
CA ALA A 139 -22.28 -6.58 -13.61
C ALA A 139 -21.45 -6.18 -14.85
N TRP A 140 -20.24 -5.66 -14.65
CA TRP A 140 -19.33 -5.34 -15.75
C TRP A 140 -18.83 -6.59 -16.46
N HIS A 141 -18.52 -7.66 -15.72
CA HIS A 141 -18.11 -8.94 -16.29
C HIS A 141 -19.20 -9.51 -17.22
N ASP A 142 -20.46 -9.51 -16.74
CA ASP A 142 -21.62 -9.96 -17.50
C ASP A 142 -21.86 -9.07 -18.74
N TRP A 143 -21.83 -7.75 -18.58
CA TRP A 143 -22.02 -6.80 -19.68
C TRP A 143 -20.92 -6.90 -20.75
N ALA A 144 -19.68 -7.08 -20.33
CA ALA A 144 -18.54 -7.23 -21.23
C ALA A 144 -18.56 -8.57 -21.98
N ALA A 145 -19.51 -9.47 -21.67
CA ALA A 145 -19.71 -10.78 -22.26
C ALA A 145 -18.39 -11.58 -22.31
N ILE A 146 -17.70 -11.61 -21.17
CA ILE A 146 -16.46 -12.36 -21.00
C ILE A 146 -16.83 -13.85 -20.84
N ASP A 147 -17.24 -14.46 -21.95
CA ASP A 147 -17.69 -15.85 -21.98
C ASP A 147 -16.56 -16.81 -22.32
N GLY A 148 -16.44 -17.87 -21.51
CA GLY A 148 -15.49 -18.95 -21.70
C GLY A 148 -14.32 -18.91 -20.72
N PRO A 149 -13.27 -19.70 -20.94
CA PRO A 149 -12.17 -19.80 -19.99
C PRO A 149 -11.38 -18.48 -19.92
N TRP A 150 -10.76 -18.22 -18.76
CA TRP A 150 -9.98 -17.00 -18.49
C TRP A 150 -8.84 -16.72 -19.47
N TYR A 151 -8.39 -17.73 -20.21
CA TYR A 151 -7.34 -17.63 -21.23
C TYR A 151 -7.89 -17.35 -22.64
N ARG A 152 -9.21 -17.24 -22.83
CA ARG A 152 -9.81 -16.89 -24.12
C ARG A 152 -9.51 -15.43 -24.45
N SER A 153 -9.29 -15.15 -25.74
CA SER A 153 -9.14 -13.78 -26.23
C SER A 153 -10.41 -12.98 -25.96
N THR A 154 -10.27 -11.81 -25.34
CA THR A 154 -11.33 -10.81 -25.17
C THR A 154 -11.04 -9.58 -26.02
N ARG A 155 -12.06 -8.73 -26.22
CA ARG A 155 -11.84 -7.39 -26.77
C ARG A 155 -10.97 -6.60 -25.80
N LEU A 156 -10.13 -5.70 -26.30
CA LEU A 156 -9.20 -4.94 -25.45
C LEU A 156 -9.89 -4.23 -24.27
N TYR A 157 -11.01 -3.56 -24.53
CA TYR A 157 -11.78 -2.86 -23.49
C TYR A 157 -12.42 -3.81 -22.46
N ALA A 158 -12.62 -5.09 -22.81
CA ALA A 158 -13.24 -6.12 -21.99
C ALA A 158 -12.20 -6.99 -21.26
N ASN A 159 -10.90 -6.67 -21.35
CA ASN A 159 -9.86 -7.44 -20.67
C ASN A 159 -9.58 -6.83 -19.28
N PRO A 160 -10.07 -7.44 -18.17
CA PRO A 160 -9.84 -6.88 -16.84
C PRO A 160 -8.36 -6.86 -16.44
N LEU A 161 -7.57 -7.85 -16.87
CA LEU A 161 -6.13 -7.91 -16.55
C LEU A 161 -5.35 -6.80 -17.26
N LEU A 162 -5.74 -6.43 -18.49
CA LEU A 162 -5.17 -5.29 -19.18
C LEU A 162 -5.42 -4.00 -18.39
N TRP A 163 -6.64 -3.81 -17.88
CA TRP A 163 -6.95 -2.64 -17.07
C TRP A 163 -6.19 -2.62 -15.75
N VAL A 164 -6.10 -3.75 -15.03
CA VAL A 164 -5.24 -3.88 -13.83
C VAL A 164 -3.81 -3.46 -14.18
N TYR A 165 -3.25 -3.95 -15.29
CA TYR A 165 -1.91 -3.56 -15.73
C TYR A 165 -1.78 -2.04 -15.99
N LEU A 166 -2.72 -1.45 -16.72
CA LEU A 166 -2.69 -0.02 -17.05
C LEU A 166 -2.81 0.87 -15.81
N PHE A 167 -3.69 0.53 -14.86
CA PHE A 167 -3.80 1.27 -13.60
C PHE A 167 -2.60 1.06 -12.69
N SER A 168 -2.05 -0.15 -12.59
CA SER A 168 -0.78 -0.39 -11.87
C SER A 168 0.39 0.39 -12.49
N LEU A 169 0.44 0.48 -13.82
CA LEU A 169 1.45 1.30 -14.51
C LEU A 169 1.27 2.79 -14.18
N ALA A 170 0.04 3.31 -14.24
CA ALA A 170 -0.25 4.70 -13.89
C ALA A 170 0.11 5.01 -12.42
N GLU A 171 -0.26 4.10 -11.51
CA GLU A 171 0.10 4.17 -10.08
C GLU A 171 1.62 4.20 -9.89
N THR A 172 2.35 3.29 -10.55
CA THR A 172 3.81 3.22 -10.51
C THR A 172 4.46 4.49 -11.06
N LEU A 173 3.99 4.99 -12.21
CA LEU A 173 4.51 6.21 -12.83
C LEU A 173 4.25 7.45 -11.98
N SER A 174 3.21 7.46 -11.16
CA SER A 174 2.95 8.57 -10.23
C SER A 174 4.07 8.75 -9.19
N HIS A 175 4.82 7.69 -8.90
CA HIS A 175 6.00 7.75 -8.02
C HIS A 175 7.22 8.43 -8.66
N ALA A 176 7.17 8.78 -9.96
CA ALA A 176 8.25 9.57 -10.58
C ALA A 176 8.38 10.97 -9.97
N PHE A 177 7.34 11.45 -9.28
CA PHE A 177 7.35 12.71 -8.53
C PHE A 177 7.85 12.55 -7.09
N GLU A 178 8.03 11.31 -6.63
CA GLU A 178 8.48 11.00 -5.29
C GLU A 178 10.00 10.76 -5.27
N PRO A 179 10.67 11.07 -4.16
CA PRO A 179 12.02 10.61 -3.91
C PRO A 179 12.06 9.08 -3.73
N VAL A 180 13.15 8.48 -4.18
CA VAL A 180 13.33 7.03 -4.17
C VAL A 180 13.55 6.54 -2.73
N PRO A 181 12.78 5.54 -2.27
CA PRO A 181 12.83 5.10 -0.88
C PRO A 181 14.13 4.36 -0.52
N PRO A 182 14.51 4.31 0.77
CA PRO A 182 15.69 3.60 1.27
C PRO A 182 15.83 2.17 0.74
N TYR A 183 14.72 1.40 0.76
CA TYR A 183 14.72 -0.01 0.31
C TYR A 183 14.99 -0.16 -1.20
N ALA A 184 14.48 0.76 -2.03
CA ALA A 184 14.71 0.73 -3.47
C ALA A 184 16.09 1.28 -3.85
N SER A 185 16.54 2.33 -3.17
CA SER A 185 17.85 2.94 -3.40
C SER A 185 19.02 2.12 -2.85
N GLY A 186 18.77 1.32 -1.80
CA GLY A 186 19.80 0.67 -1.00
C GLY A 186 20.57 1.66 -0.10
N SER A 187 19.97 2.82 0.17
CA SER A 187 20.47 3.89 1.04
C SER A 187 19.75 3.83 2.40
N ASP A 188 20.25 4.54 3.41
CA ASP A 188 19.61 4.73 4.72
C ASP A 188 18.60 5.90 4.73
N ARG A 189 18.64 6.74 3.70
CA ARG A 189 17.75 7.88 3.47
C ARG A 189 17.03 7.77 2.12
N PHE A 190 15.98 8.58 1.97
CA PHE A 190 15.40 8.86 0.66
C PHE A 190 16.38 9.61 -0.23
N VAL A 191 16.41 9.30 -1.52
CA VAL A 191 17.29 9.93 -2.50
C VAL A 191 16.49 10.46 -3.67
N SER A 192 16.94 11.56 -4.28
CA SER A 192 16.26 12.10 -5.47
C SER A 192 16.33 11.12 -6.64
N GLY A 193 15.37 11.20 -7.58
CA GLY A 193 15.42 10.42 -8.82
C GLY A 193 16.72 10.64 -9.60
N GLY A 194 17.22 11.88 -9.66
CA GLY A 194 18.50 12.20 -10.32
C GLY A 194 19.73 11.62 -9.62
N GLU A 195 19.75 11.57 -8.28
CA GLU A 195 20.78 10.86 -7.51
C GLU A 195 20.69 9.34 -7.75
N PHE A 196 19.48 8.79 -7.74
CA PHE A 196 19.25 7.37 -8.02
C PHE A 196 19.71 6.98 -9.43
N MET A 197 19.40 7.76 -10.46
CA MET A 197 19.82 7.44 -11.83
C MET A 197 21.34 7.53 -12.00
N ARG A 198 21.99 8.56 -11.42
CA ARG A 198 23.45 8.71 -11.47
C ARG A 198 24.18 7.56 -10.77
N ALA A 199 23.63 7.05 -9.68
CA ALA A 199 24.29 6.07 -8.84
C ALA A 199 24.10 4.59 -9.25
N GLY A 200 23.36 4.25 -10.33
CA GLY A 200 23.20 2.82 -10.64
C GLY A 200 22.92 2.36 -12.05
N GLY A 201 23.46 3.07 -13.05
CA GLY A 201 23.71 2.51 -14.39
C GLY A 201 22.54 1.76 -15.05
N LEU A 202 22.86 0.79 -15.92
CA LEU A 202 21.89 0.01 -16.72
C LEU A 202 20.92 -0.84 -15.89
N TYR A 203 21.34 -1.34 -14.74
CA TYR A 203 20.51 -2.22 -13.91
C TYR A 203 19.35 -1.45 -13.26
N ARG A 204 19.54 -0.18 -12.87
CA ARG A 204 18.44 0.67 -12.38
C ARG A 204 17.42 1.00 -13.45
N LEU A 205 17.85 1.16 -14.70
CA LEU A 205 16.94 1.33 -15.82
C LEU A 205 16.08 0.07 -16.05
N ALA A 206 16.70 -1.11 -15.98
CA ALA A 206 15.96 -2.38 -16.05
C ALA A 206 14.96 -2.54 -14.89
N GLY A 207 15.30 -2.06 -13.70
CA GLY A 207 14.38 -1.99 -12.56
C GLY A 207 13.20 -1.07 -12.81
N VAL A 208 13.43 0.14 -13.30
CA VAL A 208 12.37 1.12 -13.61
C VAL A 208 11.44 0.63 -14.72
N VAL A 209 11.97 -0.07 -15.72
CA VAL A 209 11.17 -0.62 -16.83
C VAL A 209 10.45 -1.91 -16.44
N GLY A 210 11.11 -2.78 -15.67
CA GLY A 210 10.56 -4.08 -15.25
C GLY A 210 9.60 -3.97 -14.07
N ALA A 211 9.80 -2.99 -13.18
CA ALA A 211 8.96 -2.80 -12.00
C ALA A 211 7.48 -2.70 -12.37
N PRO A 212 7.02 -1.83 -13.30
CA PRO A 212 5.61 -1.73 -13.67
C PRO A 212 4.96 -3.06 -14.08
N THR A 213 5.67 -3.90 -14.83
CA THR A 213 5.15 -5.20 -15.29
C THR A 213 4.97 -6.18 -14.13
N THR A 214 5.92 -6.20 -13.21
CA THR A 214 5.85 -7.04 -12.01
C THR A 214 4.90 -6.47 -10.96
N TYR A 215 4.72 -5.14 -10.98
CA TYR A 215 3.85 -4.41 -10.07
C TYR A 215 2.39 -4.82 -10.24
N THR A 216 1.96 -5.26 -11.42
CA THR A 216 0.59 -5.79 -11.58
C THR A 216 0.30 -6.96 -10.63
N ILE A 217 1.27 -7.88 -10.46
CA ILE A 217 1.13 -9.02 -9.52
C ILE A 217 1.19 -8.51 -8.08
N VAL A 218 2.11 -7.59 -7.80
CA VAL A 218 2.26 -7.00 -6.45
C VAL A 218 1.01 -6.21 -6.06
N SER A 219 0.42 -5.42 -6.97
CA SER A 219 -0.81 -4.66 -6.75
C SER A 219 -1.98 -5.55 -6.35
N PHE A 220 -2.11 -6.77 -6.91
CA PHE A 220 -3.13 -7.72 -6.44
C PHE A 220 -2.97 -8.07 -4.95
N ALA A 221 -1.73 -8.28 -4.49
CA ALA A 221 -1.45 -8.55 -3.08
C ALA A 221 -1.53 -7.27 -2.22
N SER A 222 -1.01 -6.14 -2.71
CA SER A 222 -0.97 -4.88 -1.99
C SER A 222 -2.35 -4.26 -1.80
N ASN A 223 -3.25 -4.42 -2.77
CA ASN A 223 -4.62 -3.93 -2.65
C ASN A 223 -5.37 -4.53 -1.46
N LEU A 224 -4.95 -5.71 -0.98
CA LEU A 224 -5.52 -6.32 0.21
C LEU A 224 -5.38 -5.43 1.44
N HIS A 225 -4.42 -4.50 1.44
CA HIS A 225 -4.07 -3.71 2.61
C HIS A 225 -4.11 -2.18 2.32
N LEU A 226 -3.92 -1.79 1.05
CA LEU A 226 -4.02 -0.41 0.61
C LEU A 226 -5.47 0.11 0.59
N PHE A 227 -6.45 -0.72 0.25
CA PHE A 227 -7.84 -0.29 0.14
C PHE A 227 -8.43 0.24 1.48
N PRO A 228 -8.30 -0.45 2.62
CA PRO A 228 -8.70 0.10 3.92
C PRO A 228 -7.93 1.34 4.33
N THR A 229 -6.63 1.41 3.98
CA THR A 229 -5.81 2.60 4.24
C THR A 229 -6.43 3.83 3.56
N LEU A 230 -6.86 3.67 2.30
CA LEU A 230 -7.59 4.74 1.60
C LEU A 230 -8.95 5.05 2.25
N MET A 231 -9.72 4.04 2.64
CA MET A 231 -11.01 4.25 3.31
C MET A 231 -10.85 5.02 4.63
N GLN A 232 -9.81 4.73 5.42
CA GLN A 232 -9.48 5.47 6.64
C GLN A 232 -9.20 6.95 6.33
N ARG A 233 -8.47 7.25 5.24
CA ARG A 233 -8.22 8.64 4.82
C ARG A 233 -9.47 9.35 4.32
N LEU A 234 -10.30 8.67 3.53
CA LEU A 234 -11.58 9.22 3.08
C LEU A 234 -12.49 9.54 4.27
N LEU A 235 -12.58 8.65 5.26
CA LEU A 235 -13.31 8.91 6.51
C LEU A 235 -12.72 10.08 7.31
N ALA A 236 -11.38 10.20 7.37
CA ALA A 236 -10.73 11.35 7.99
C ALA A 236 -11.03 12.67 7.28
N SER A 237 -11.17 12.64 5.95
CA SER A 237 -11.56 13.82 5.17
C SER A 237 -12.99 14.29 5.47
N THR A 238 -13.89 13.39 5.87
CA THR A 238 -15.25 13.69 6.30
C THR A 238 -15.38 13.95 7.81
N GLY A 239 -14.26 13.92 8.55
CA GLY A 239 -14.18 14.27 9.97
C GLY A 239 -14.05 13.09 10.94
N HIS A 240 -14.23 11.85 10.48
CA HIS A 240 -14.11 10.65 11.32
C HIS A 240 -12.64 10.25 11.52
N ASP A 241 -12.20 10.00 12.76
CA ASP A 241 -10.81 9.62 13.07
C ASP A 241 -9.74 10.62 12.57
N ARG A 242 -10.13 11.89 12.32
CA ARG A 242 -9.22 12.90 11.78
C ARG A 242 -8.00 13.16 12.67
N ALA A 243 -8.17 13.09 13.98
CA ALA A 243 -7.07 13.26 14.94
C ALA A 243 -6.02 12.15 14.81
N TYR A 244 -6.46 10.91 14.62
CA TYR A 244 -5.59 9.76 14.43
C TYR A 244 -4.84 9.83 13.09
N VAL A 245 -5.51 10.15 11.98
CA VAL A 245 -4.79 10.30 10.69
C VAL A 245 -3.76 11.43 10.75
N ARG A 246 -4.10 12.55 11.41
CA ARG A 246 -3.15 13.65 11.64
C ARG A 246 -1.97 13.27 12.54
N SER A 247 -2.13 12.37 13.50
CA SER A 247 -0.99 11.92 14.32
C SER A 247 -0.02 11.09 13.48
N VAL A 248 -0.53 10.22 12.61
CA VAL A 248 0.27 9.46 11.64
C VAL A 248 0.97 10.37 10.62
N GLU A 249 0.26 11.35 10.06
CA GLU A 249 0.84 12.35 9.15
C GLU A 249 1.99 13.13 9.82
N ARG A 250 1.80 13.56 11.07
CA ARG A 250 2.86 14.25 11.84
C ARG A 250 4.05 13.34 12.10
N LEU A 251 3.82 12.07 12.41
CA LEU A 251 4.89 11.09 12.61
C LEU A 251 5.69 10.88 11.32
N ALA A 252 4.99 10.71 10.19
CA ALA A 252 5.63 10.60 8.87
C ALA A 252 6.45 11.84 8.51
N ALA A 253 5.91 13.04 8.76
CA ALA A 253 6.63 14.30 8.53
C ALA A 253 7.88 14.43 9.41
N ARG A 254 7.79 14.14 10.72
CA ARG A 254 8.97 14.15 11.61
C ARG A 254 10.02 13.14 11.16
N GLN A 255 9.59 11.95 10.74
CA GLN A 255 10.53 10.97 10.21
C GLN A 255 11.22 11.48 8.95
N TRP A 256 10.44 12.03 8.01
CA TRP A 256 10.93 12.62 6.78
C TRP A 256 11.99 13.69 7.04
N GLU A 257 11.69 14.64 7.92
CA GLU A 257 12.57 15.75 8.32
C GLU A 257 13.84 15.27 9.04
N SER A 258 13.74 14.21 9.84
CA SER A 258 14.89 13.67 10.59
C SER A 258 15.97 13.05 9.71
N GLY A 259 15.62 12.65 8.47
CA GLY A 259 16.49 11.88 7.58
C GLY A 259 16.83 10.47 8.09
N GLN A 260 16.21 10.02 9.18
CA GLN A 260 16.44 8.69 9.75
C GLN A 260 15.74 7.59 8.94
N PRO A 261 16.22 6.34 8.99
CA PRO A 261 15.59 5.20 8.32
C PRO A 261 14.12 5.04 8.72
N VAL A 262 13.27 4.65 7.78
CA VAL A 262 11.84 4.40 8.00
C VAL A 262 11.64 3.49 9.23
N ILE A 263 10.88 3.96 10.22
CA ILE A 263 10.62 3.14 11.42
C ILE A 263 9.85 1.90 11.01
N HIS A 264 10.22 0.75 11.55
CA HIS A 264 9.53 -0.48 11.22
C HIS A 264 8.25 -0.64 12.01
N ARG A 265 8.14 -0.08 13.22
CA ARG A 265 6.97 -0.20 14.10
C ARG A 265 6.50 1.18 14.52
N VAL A 266 5.23 1.48 14.27
CA VAL A 266 4.61 2.73 14.68
C VAL A 266 4.40 2.70 16.20
N PRO A 267 4.96 3.66 16.98
CA PRO A 267 4.78 3.68 18.42
C PRO A 267 3.32 3.99 18.79
N GLU A 268 2.67 3.13 19.58
CA GLU A 268 1.28 3.35 20.00
C GLU A 268 1.09 4.66 20.77
N ALA A 269 2.11 5.11 21.51
CA ALA A 269 2.10 6.36 22.24
C ALA A 269 2.00 7.60 21.33
N GLU A 270 2.41 7.48 20.07
CA GLU A 270 2.36 8.56 19.08
C GLU A 270 1.01 8.62 18.35
N LEU A 271 0.16 7.60 18.52
CA LEU A 271 -1.14 7.49 17.85
C LEU A 271 -2.33 7.98 18.69
N ARG A 272 -2.12 8.26 19.98
CA ARG A 272 -3.13 8.72 20.94
C ARG A 272 -3.08 10.23 21.10
#